data_AF-A0A7K2EGZ9-F1
#
_entry.id   AF-A0A7K2EGZ9-F1
#
_cell.length_a   1.000
_cell.length_b   1.000
_cell.length_c   1.000
_cell.angle_alpha   90.00
_cell.angle_beta   90.00
_cell.angle_gamma   90.00
#
_symmetry.space_group_name_H-M   'P 1'
#
loop_
_entity.id
_entity.type
_entity.pdbx_description
1 polymer ?
#
loop_
_entity_poly.entity_id
_entity_poly.type
_entity_poly.pdbx_seq_one_letter_code
_entity_poly.pdbx_strand_id
1 'polypeptide(L)'
;MKQSLLLLLPLLVPSALAQVRAPKPLELNPDTGEGPVFVVPVNGMIDNGLARYIDRAVEDATGRGATLTVFEIDTFGGLVDAADKIRKTLLNAEMPTVAFI
;
A
#
# COMPACT_ATOMS: atom_id res chain seq x y z
N MET A 1 -20.77 -49.69 -41.11
CA MET A 1 -21.71 -48.68 -40.58
C MET A 1 -21.05 -47.97 -39.39
N LYS A 2 -20.64 -46.71 -39.62
CA LYS A 2 -20.41 -45.61 -38.66
C LYS A 2 -19.74 -45.93 -37.31
N GLN A 3 -18.40 -45.88 -37.26
CA GLN A 3 -17.68 -45.55 -36.03
C GLN A 3 -17.61 -44.01 -35.94
N SER A 4 -18.48 -43.43 -35.12
CA SER A 4 -18.42 -42.01 -34.77
C SER A 4 -17.31 -41.81 -33.75
N LEU A 5 -16.13 -41.44 -34.25
CA LEU A 5 -14.99 -41.04 -33.45
C LEU A 5 -15.22 -39.60 -32.97
N LEU A 6 -15.77 -39.46 -31.76
CA LEU A 6 -16.02 -38.18 -31.10
C LEU A 6 -14.68 -37.64 -30.56
N LEU A 7 -14.05 -36.72 -31.29
CA LEU A 7 -12.86 -35.98 -30.86
C LEU A 7 -13.26 -34.97 -29.77
N LEU A 8 -12.94 -35.32 -28.52
CA LEU A 8 -13.09 -34.42 -27.37
C LEU A 8 -11.95 -33.40 -27.40
N LEU A 9 -12.23 -32.19 -27.89
CA LEU A 9 -11.30 -31.05 -27.84
C LEU A 9 -11.17 -30.60 -26.37
N PRO A 10 -9.96 -30.60 -25.75
CA PRO A 10 -9.84 -30.09 -24.39
C PRO A 10 -10.03 -28.57 -24.43
N LEU A 11 -11.02 -28.09 -23.67
CA LEU A 11 -11.20 -26.67 -23.38
C LEU A 11 -9.92 -26.17 -22.69
N LEU A 12 -9.07 -25.47 -23.43
CA LEU A 12 -7.94 -24.74 -22.88
C LEU A 12 -8.52 -23.55 -22.12
N VAL A 13 -8.82 -23.72 -20.84
CA VAL A 13 -9.11 -22.61 -19.94
C VAL A 13 -7.79 -21.87 -19.79
N PRO A 14 -7.62 -20.64 -20.31
CA PRO A 14 -6.42 -19.89 -20.03
C PRO A 14 -6.46 -19.58 -18.54
N SER A 15 -5.60 -20.26 -17.80
CA SER A 15 -5.29 -19.95 -16.42
C SER A 15 -4.73 -18.53 -16.38
N ALA A 16 -5.63 -17.56 -16.33
CA ALA A 16 -5.39 -16.26 -15.73
C ALA A 16 -5.16 -16.50 -14.24
N LEU A 17 -4.02 -17.14 -13.94
CA LEU A 17 -3.44 -17.16 -12.62
C LEU A 17 -3.33 -15.70 -12.25
N ALA A 18 -4.22 -15.30 -11.34
CA ALA A 18 -4.08 -14.20 -10.42
C ALA A 18 -2.68 -13.62 -10.52
N GLN A 19 -2.52 -12.62 -11.38
CA GLN A 19 -1.31 -11.84 -11.42
C GLN A 19 -1.37 -11.09 -10.11
N VAL A 20 -0.79 -11.71 -9.08
CA VAL A 20 -0.41 -11.05 -7.85
C VAL A 20 0.30 -9.81 -8.34
N ARG A 21 -0.38 -8.66 -8.27
CA ARG A 21 0.22 -7.37 -8.58
C ARG A 21 1.35 -7.26 -7.58
N ALA A 22 2.55 -7.66 -7.99
CA ALA A 22 3.75 -7.32 -7.26
C ALA A 22 3.67 -5.81 -7.03
N PRO A 23 3.95 -5.33 -5.81
CA PRO A 23 3.97 -3.90 -5.56
C PRO A 23 4.87 -3.27 -6.62
N LYS A 24 4.32 -2.32 -7.40
CA LYS A 24 5.11 -1.62 -8.41
C LYS A 24 6.30 -1.02 -7.65
N PRO A 25 7.55 -1.29 -8.06
CA PRO A 25 8.71 -0.69 -7.42
C PRO A 25 8.50 0.82 -7.31
N LEU A 26 8.92 1.40 -6.18
CA LEU A 26 8.86 2.84 -6.01
C LEU A 26 9.77 3.47 -7.07
N GLU A 27 9.16 3.97 -8.15
CA GLU A 27 9.87 4.75 -9.17
C GLU A 27 10.08 6.14 -8.57
N LEU A 28 11.30 6.39 -8.07
CA LEU A 28 11.73 7.72 -7.66
C LEU A 28 11.88 8.58 -8.92
N ASN A 29 10.76 9.13 -9.40
CA ASN A 29 10.79 10.16 -10.42
C ASN A 29 11.25 11.47 -9.75
N PRO A 30 12.36 12.09 -10.17
CA PRO A 30 12.78 13.39 -9.64
C PRO A 30 11.74 14.50 -9.87
N ASP A 31 10.77 14.30 -10.76
CA ASP A 31 9.60 15.17 -10.93
C ASP A 31 8.50 14.87 -9.89
N THR A 32 8.87 14.59 -8.64
CA THR A 32 7.93 14.76 -7.52
C THR A 32 7.49 16.21 -7.56
N GLY A 33 6.19 16.46 -7.74
CA GLY A 33 5.66 17.82 -7.97
C GLY A 33 6.14 18.88 -6.97
N GLU A 34 5.83 20.15 -7.22
CA GLU A 34 6.39 21.31 -6.49
C GLU A 34 5.97 21.44 -5.00
N GLY A 35 5.31 20.44 -4.41
CA GLY A 35 4.86 20.47 -3.01
C GLY A 35 5.86 19.88 -2.01
N PRO A 36 5.66 20.13 -0.71
CA PRO A 36 6.55 19.68 0.35
C PRO A 36 6.56 18.14 0.51
N VAL A 37 7.70 17.62 0.98
CA VAL A 37 7.80 16.25 1.49
C VAL A 37 7.62 16.27 3.01
N PHE A 38 6.73 15.43 3.51
CA PHE A 38 6.50 15.27 4.95
C PHE A 38 7.27 14.07 5.46
N VAL A 39 7.95 14.23 6.60
CA VAL A 39 8.62 13.13 7.29
C VAL A 39 7.94 12.93 8.63
N VAL A 40 7.44 11.71 8.86
CA VAL A 40 6.61 11.35 10.01
C VAL A 40 7.32 10.24 10.79
N PRO A 41 7.84 10.51 11.99
CA PRO A 41 8.45 9.48 12.82
C PRO A 41 7.40 8.54 13.40
N VAL A 42 7.67 7.24 13.35
CA VAL A 42 6.85 6.14 13.85
C VAL A 42 7.72 5.29 14.77
N ASN A 43 7.78 5.71 16.04
CA ASN A 43 8.67 5.11 17.03
C ASN A 43 7.90 4.39 18.15
N GLY A 44 8.45 3.30 18.66
CA GLY A 44 7.93 2.61 19.85
C GLY A 44 6.84 1.59 19.54
N MET A 45 5.87 1.41 20.45
CA MET A 45 4.82 0.40 20.27
C MET A 45 3.68 0.88 19.37
N ILE A 46 3.14 -0.03 18.57
CA ILE A 46 1.91 0.22 17.81
C ILE A 46 0.71 0.20 18.76
N ASP A 47 0.10 1.36 18.97
CA ASP A 47 -1.11 1.51 19.79
C ASP A 47 -2.13 2.48 19.17
N ASN A 48 -3.26 2.69 19.86
CA ASN A 48 -4.31 3.60 19.37
C ASN A 48 -3.85 5.06 19.35
N GLY A 49 -2.91 5.47 20.20
CA GLY A 49 -2.35 6.83 20.20
C GLY A 49 -1.53 7.08 18.94
N LEU A 50 -0.63 6.15 18.60
CA LEU A 50 0.16 6.20 17.38
C LEU A 50 -0.72 6.17 16.12
N ALA A 51 -1.78 5.35 16.13
CA ALA A 51 -2.75 5.34 15.03
C ALA A 51 -3.41 6.71 14.82
N ARG A 52 -3.82 7.40 15.90
CA ARG A 52 -4.41 8.76 15.81
C ARG A 52 -3.37 9.83 15.46
N TYR A 53 -2.11 9.62 15.79
CA TYR A 53 -1.02 10.48 15.36
C TYR A 53 -0.80 10.37 13.84
N ILE A 54 -0.73 9.15 13.31
CA ILE A 54 -0.54 8.91 11.87
C ILE A 54 -1.71 9.48 11.06
N ASP A 55 -2.93 9.30 11.53
CA ASP A 55 -4.14 9.89 10.92
C ASP A 55 -4.02 11.40 10.74
N ARG A 56 -3.71 12.12 11.84
CA ARG A 56 -3.48 13.57 11.80
C ARG A 56 -2.30 13.97 10.92
N ALA A 57 -1.22 13.19 10.93
CA ALA A 57 -0.05 13.49 10.10
C ALA A 57 -0.40 13.42 8.59
N VAL A 58 -1.26 12.47 8.20
CA VAL A 58 -1.77 12.37 6.82
C VAL A 58 -2.73 13.51 6.49
N GLU A 59 -3.64 13.87 7.41
CA GLU A 59 -4.53 15.04 7.24
C GLU A 59 -3.72 16.34 7.07
N ASP A 60 -2.70 16.56 7.91
CA ASP A 60 -1.83 17.74 7.86
C ASP A 60 -1.01 17.78 6.56
N ALA A 61 -0.46 16.64 6.12
CA ALA A 61 0.26 16.53 4.85
C ALA A 61 -0.67 16.87 3.67
N THR A 62 -1.90 16.36 3.70
CA THR A 62 -2.91 16.61 2.66
C THR A 62 -3.29 18.10 2.63
N GLY A 63 -3.63 18.68 3.78
CA GLY A 63 -4.01 20.08 3.89
C GLY A 63 -2.91 21.07 3.50
N ARG A 64 -1.65 20.63 3.52
CA ARG A 64 -0.48 21.42 3.11
C ARG A 64 0.01 21.11 1.69
N GLY A 65 -0.72 20.29 0.93
CA GLY A 65 -0.39 19.97 -0.45
C GLY A 65 0.90 19.16 -0.61
N ALA A 66 1.18 18.25 0.33
CA ALA A 66 2.36 17.39 0.26
C ALA A 66 2.33 16.50 -0.98
N THR A 67 3.49 16.34 -1.61
CA THR A 67 3.66 15.46 -2.79
C THR A 67 4.12 14.07 -2.42
N LEU A 68 4.65 13.91 -1.20
CA LEU A 68 5.14 12.66 -0.66
C LEU A 68 5.11 12.70 0.87
N THR A 69 4.72 11.59 1.48
CA THR A 69 4.84 11.40 2.93
C THR A 69 5.74 10.20 3.20
N VAL A 70 6.83 10.43 3.93
CA VAL A 70 7.80 9.41 4.36
C VAL A 70 7.54 9.11 5.83
N PHE A 71 7.30 7.85 6.16
CA PHE A 71 7.18 7.35 7.52
C PHE A 71 8.50 6.67 7.90
N GLU A 72 9.21 7.23 8.88
CA GLU A 72 10.41 6.62 9.46
C GLU A 72 9.98 5.67 10.58
N ILE A 73 10.12 4.37 10.38
CA ILE A 73 9.50 3.33 11.20
C ILE A 73 10.57 2.59 12.01
N ASP A 74 10.56 2.82 13.32
CA ASP A 74 11.29 2.04 14.31
C ASP A 74 10.32 1.50 15.36
N THR A 75 9.85 0.26 15.15
CA THR A 75 8.83 -0.34 16.00
C THR A 75 9.04 -1.84 16.18
N PHE A 76 8.79 -2.33 17.40
CA PHE A 76 8.67 -3.76 17.68
C PHE A 76 7.30 -4.35 17.30
N GLY A 77 6.37 -3.52 16.81
CA GLY A 77 4.97 -3.88 16.61
C GLY A 77 4.08 -3.53 17.81
N GLY A 78 2.95 -4.23 17.96
CA GLY A 78 2.00 -3.95 19.04
C GLY A 78 0.58 -4.42 18.72
N LEU A 79 -0.41 -3.57 18.99
CA LEU A 79 -1.83 -3.88 18.80
C LEU A 79 -2.16 -4.04 17.31
N VAL A 80 -2.61 -5.24 16.93
CA VAL A 80 -2.99 -5.58 15.55
C VAL A 80 -4.11 -4.69 15.03
N ASP A 81 -5.11 -4.38 15.87
CA ASP A 81 -6.21 -3.49 15.48
C ASP A 81 -5.73 -2.06 15.17
N ALA A 82 -4.73 -1.58 15.92
CA ALA A 82 -4.12 -0.28 15.65
C ALA A 82 -3.30 -0.32 14.35
N ALA A 83 -2.55 -1.41 14.12
CA ALA A 83 -1.85 -1.62 12.86
C ALA A 83 -2.81 -1.68 11.66
N ASP A 84 -3.99 -2.31 11.82
CA ASP A 84 -5.05 -2.35 10.80
C ASP A 84 -5.59 -0.96 10.46
N LYS A 85 -5.80 -0.11 11.48
CA LYS A 85 -6.19 1.30 11.29
C LYS A 85 -5.11 2.07 10.54
N ILE A 86 -3.85 1.97 10.97
CA ILE A 86 -2.71 2.61 10.31
C ILE A 86 -2.65 2.18 8.84
N ARG A 87 -2.73 0.88 8.56
CA ARG A 87 -2.75 0.35 7.19
C ARG A 87 -3.87 0.98 6.36
N LYS A 88 -5.08 1.10 6.90
CA LYS A 88 -6.21 1.74 6.20
C LYS A 88 -5.94 3.23 5.94
N THR A 89 -5.43 3.97 6.91
CA THR A 89 -5.05 5.38 6.74
C THR A 89 -4.02 5.53 5.61
N LEU A 90 -2.96 4.72 5.60
CA LEU A 90 -1.92 4.80 4.57
C LEU A 90 -2.42 4.41 3.18
N LEU A 91 -3.23 3.35 3.07
CA LEU A 91 -3.78 2.90 1.78
C LEU A 91 -4.82 3.87 1.19
N ASN A 92 -5.43 4.71 2.01
CA ASN A 92 -6.41 5.71 1.60
C ASN A 92 -5.80 7.13 1.46
N ALA A 93 -4.50 7.30 1.68
CA ALA A 93 -3.84 8.59 1.56
C ALA A 93 -3.92 9.12 0.12
N GLU A 94 -4.15 10.43 -0.03
CA GLU A 94 -4.28 11.08 -1.34
C GLU A 94 -2.95 11.20 -2.09
N MET A 95 -1.83 11.16 -1.36
CA MET A 95 -0.47 11.20 -1.90
C MET A 95 0.28 9.88 -1.65
N PRO A 96 1.36 9.62 -2.41
CA PRO A 96 2.23 8.47 -2.15
C PRO A 96 2.79 8.48 -0.72
N THR A 97 2.76 7.31 -0.09
CA THR A 97 3.37 7.06 1.22
C THR A 97 4.57 6.12 1.07
N VAL A 98 5.68 6.44 1.73
CA VAL A 98 6.89 5.61 1.78
C VAL A 98 7.13 5.17 3.21
N ALA A 99 7.40 3.89 3.41
CA ALA A 99 7.91 3.38 4.69
C ALA A 99 9.44 3.26 4.59
N PHE A 100 10.15 3.89 5.51
CA PHE A 100 11.58 3.77 5.69
C PHE A 100 11.83 3.08 7.03
N ILE A 101 12.46 1.91 7.03
CA ILE A 101 12.64 1.02 8.18
C ILE A 101 14.14 0.86 8.46
#